data_AF-Q5G6T0-F1
#
_entry.id   AF-Q5G6T0-F1
#
_cell.length_a   1.000
_cell.length_b   1.000
_cell.length_c   1.000
_cell.angle_alpha   90.00
_cell.angle_beta   90.00
_cell.angle_gamma   90.00
#
_symmetry.space_group_name_H-M   'P 1'
#
loop_
_entity.id
_entity.type
_entity.pdbx_description
1 polymer ?
#
loop_
_entity_poly.entity_id
_entity_poly.type
_entity_poly.pdbx_seq_one_letter_code
_entity_poly.pdbx_strand_id
1 'polypeptide(L)'
;NGEVVERAEPHIGSLHRGTEKLIEYKTYLQALPYSDRSDYVSTMAQEHAHSSAVERLLNCEVPLRAQYIRVLFREITRISNHSLASTTHAMDVGASTPFLWASEEREKLLEFYERVPGARMHASFIRPGGVAQDLPLGLCRDIDSSTQQFASRIDELEEMSTGNRIWKQRLVDIGTVTAQQAKDWGFSGVMLRG
;
A
#
# COMPACT_ATOMS: atom_id res chain seq x y z
N ASN A 1 2.67 -8.36 37.77
CA ASN A 1 1.80 -7.20 37.49
C ASN A 1 0.91 -7.55 36.31
N GLY A 2 -0.41 -7.67 36.50
CA GLY A 2 -1.33 -8.19 35.47
C GLY A 2 -1.48 -7.36 34.19
N GLU A 3 -0.92 -6.14 34.16
CA GLU A 3 -0.98 -5.22 33.02
C GLU A 3 0.32 -5.19 32.19
N VAL A 4 1.43 -5.73 32.70
CA VAL A 4 2.73 -5.73 32.01
C VAL A 4 2.88 -7.01 31.20
N VAL A 5 3.13 -6.87 29.90
CA VAL A 5 3.34 -8.00 28.99
C VAL A 5 4.79 -8.48 29.12
N GLU A 6 5.01 -9.66 29.72
CA GLU A 6 6.35 -10.26 29.86
C GLU A 6 6.78 -11.04 28.62
N ARG A 7 5.83 -11.69 27.93
CA ARG A 7 6.07 -12.49 26.72
C ARG A 7 4.89 -12.36 25.78
N ALA A 8 5.17 -12.12 24.51
CA ALA A 8 4.19 -12.13 23.43
C ALA A 8 4.62 -13.15 22.37
N GLU A 9 3.75 -14.11 22.05
CA GLU A 9 3.98 -15.11 21.02
C GLU A 9 2.91 -15.00 19.93
N PRO A 10 3.20 -14.33 18.79
CA PRO A 10 2.25 -14.22 17.71
C PRO A 10 2.17 -15.55 16.94
N HIS A 11 1.05 -16.25 17.09
CA HIS A 11 0.74 -17.41 16.24
C HIS A 11 0.21 -16.94 14.88
N ILE A 12 1.07 -16.99 13.86
CA ILE A 12 0.73 -16.66 12.48
C ILE A 12 0.40 -17.91 11.66
N GLY A 13 -0.25 -17.74 10.50
CA GLY A 13 -0.52 -18.85 9.55
C GLY A 13 -2.00 -19.09 9.25
N SER A 14 -2.93 -18.43 9.94
CA SER A 14 -4.37 -18.56 9.69
C SER A 14 -4.80 -18.15 8.27
N LEU A 15 -3.98 -17.34 7.58
CA LEU A 15 -4.18 -16.92 6.19
C LEU A 15 -3.12 -17.52 5.24
N HIS A 16 -2.34 -18.52 5.70
CA HIS A 16 -1.37 -19.19 4.83
C HIS A 16 -2.11 -20.05 3.79
N ARG A 17 -1.89 -19.76 2.51
CA ARG A 17 -2.58 -20.40 1.38
C ARG A 17 -1.65 -21.24 0.49
N GLY A 18 -0.38 -21.42 0.88
CA GLY A 18 0.61 -22.09 0.03
C GLY A 18 0.84 -21.40 -1.31
N THR A 19 0.74 -20.06 -1.35
CA THR A 19 0.82 -19.26 -2.59
C THR A 19 2.07 -19.56 -3.41
N GLU A 20 3.24 -19.65 -2.76
CA GLU A 20 4.52 -19.96 -3.41
C GLU A 20 4.48 -21.32 -4.12
N LYS A 21 3.87 -22.33 -3.48
CA LYS A 21 3.72 -23.66 -4.07
C LYS A 21 2.81 -23.65 -5.29
N LEU A 22 1.75 -22.83 -5.28
CA LEU A 22 0.86 -22.67 -6.41
C LEU A 22 1.52 -21.94 -7.59
N ILE A 23 2.47 -21.05 -7.33
CA ILE A 23 3.23 -20.32 -8.35
C ILE A 23 4.15 -21.28 -9.12
N GLU A 24 4.74 -22.29 -8.48
CA GLU A 24 5.60 -23.29 -9.15
C GLU A 24 4.90 -24.03 -10.31
N TYR A 25 3.59 -24.25 -10.20
CA TYR A 25 2.80 -24.95 -11.22
C TYR A 25 2.24 -24.02 -12.31
N LYS A 26 2.59 -22.73 -12.30
CA LYS A 26 2.00 -21.70 -13.18
C LYS A 26 3.07 -20.95 -13.97
N THR A 27 2.67 -20.41 -15.11
CA THR A 27 3.54 -19.54 -15.91
C THR A 27 3.68 -18.16 -15.26
N TYR A 28 4.72 -17.41 -15.61
CA TYR A 28 4.98 -16.06 -15.06
C TYR A 28 3.79 -15.10 -15.14
N LEU A 29 3.01 -15.17 -16.23
CA LEU A 29 1.81 -14.34 -16.40
C LEU A 29 0.64 -14.83 -15.55
N GLN A 30 0.48 -16.16 -15.40
CA GLN A 30 -0.54 -16.75 -14.53
C GLN A 30 -0.21 -16.58 -13.05
N ALA A 31 1.07 -16.42 -12.71
CA ALA A 31 1.56 -16.16 -11.37
C ALA A 31 1.32 -14.71 -10.91
N LEU A 32 1.24 -13.75 -11.85
CA LEU A 32 1.08 -12.33 -11.54
C LEU A 32 -0.06 -12.04 -10.53
N PRO A 33 -1.30 -12.55 -10.70
CA PRO A 33 -2.39 -12.22 -9.79
C PRO A 33 -2.22 -12.76 -8.37
N TYR A 34 -1.27 -13.66 -8.13
CA TYR A 34 -0.93 -14.11 -6.78
C TYR A 34 -0.14 -13.04 -6.03
N SER A 35 0.71 -12.28 -6.72
CA SER A 35 1.46 -11.17 -6.15
C SER A 35 0.52 -10.04 -5.68
N ASP A 36 -0.51 -9.72 -6.45
CA ASP A 36 -1.53 -8.70 -6.14
C ASP A 36 -2.33 -9.05 -4.88
N ARG A 37 -2.34 -10.33 -4.49
CA ARG A 37 -3.10 -10.87 -3.36
C ARG A 37 -2.24 -11.11 -2.12
N SER A 38 -0.93 -10.92 -2.22
CA SER A 38 -0.01 -11.01 -1.09
C SER A 38 -0.21 -9.82 -0.16
N ASP A 39 -0.09 -8.61 -0.70
CA ASP A 39 -0.54 -7.38 -0.05
C ASP A 39 -1.76 -6.84 -0.82
N TYR A 40 -2.94 -7.06 -0.24
CA TYR A 40 -4.21 -6.69 -0.86
C TYR A 40 -4.50 -5.19 -0.82
N VAL A 41 -3.71 -4.40 -0.09
CA VAL A 41 -3.83 -2.93 -0.07
C VAL A 41 -2.94 -2.33 -1.15
N SER A 42 -1.72 -2.85 -1.32
CA SER A 42 -0.72 -2.31 -2.26
C SER A 42 -0.55 -3.09 -3.56
N THR A 43 -1.67 -3.41 -4.22
CA THR A 43 -1.71 -4.33 -5.38
C THR A 43 -0.73 -3.97 -6.50
N MET A 44 -0.74 -2.74 -7.00
CA MET A 44 0.17 -2.30 -8.09
C MET A 44 1.65 -2.30 -7.70
N ALA A 45 1.97 -2.10 -6.41
CA ALA A 45 3.36 -2.15 -5.96
C ALA A 45 3.91 -3.59 -6.01
N GLN A 46 3.07 -4.56 -5.66
CA GLN A 46 3.41 -5.99 -5.75
C GLN A 46 3.50 -6.47 -7.21
N GLU A 47 2.56 -6.06 -8.06
CA GLU A 47 2.61 -6.32 -9.50
C GLU A 47 3.92 -5.79 -10.12
N HIS A 48 4.32 -4.58 -9.72
CA HIS A 48 5.56 -3.97 -10.17
C HIS A 48 6.80 -4.72 -9.67
N ALA A 49 6.83 -5.16 -8.41
CA ALA A 49 7.96 -5.92 -7.88
C ALA A 49 8.13 -7.25 -8.64
N HIS A 50 7.04 -7.98 -8.87
CA HIS A 50 7.03 -9.21 -9.66
C HIS A 50 7.48 -8.96 -11.09
N SER A 51 6.88 -7.96 -11.76
CA SER A 51 7.21 -7.64 -13.15
C SER A 51 8.66 -7.19 -13.31
N SER A 52 9.18 -6.38 -12.38
CA SER A 52 10.58 -5.93 -12.40
C SER A 52 11.56 -7.07 -12.19
N ALA A 53 11.21 -8.07 -11.36
CA ALA A 53 12.03 -9.27 -11.19
C ALA A 53 12.09 -10.08 -12.48
N VAL A 54 10.95 -10.30 -13.15
CA VAL A 54 10.87 -11.02 -14.43
C VAL A 54 11.59 -10.25 -15.54
N GLU A 55 11.44 -8.93 -15.62
CA GLU A 55 12.10 -8.08 -16.61
C GLU A 55 13.63 -8.09 -16.48
N ARG A 56 14.15 -8.11 -15.24
CA ARG A 56 15.58 -8.26 -14.97
C ARG A 56 16.10 -9.64 -15.38
N LEU A 57 15.32 -10.71 -15.18
CA LEU A 57 15.70 -12.05 -15.63
C LEU A 57 15.71 -12.17 -17.16
N LEU A 58 14.79 -11.47 -17.85
CA LEU A 58 14.68 -11.46 -19.30
C LEU A 58 15.60 -10.43 -19.98
N ASN A 59 16.27 -9.56 -19.22
CA ASN A 59 17.05 -8.42 -19.72
C ASN A 59 16.26 -7.56 -20.73
N CYS A 60 14.97 -7.32 -20.50
CA CYS A 60 14.15 -6.50 -21.38
C CYS A 60 14.02 -5.06 -20.87
N GLU A 61 14.05 -4.09 -21.79
CA GLU A 61 13.81 -2.69 -21.47
C GLU A 61 12.34 -2.34 -21.67
N VAL A 62 11.75 -1.68 -20.66
CA VAL A 62 10.35 -1.24 -20.69
C VAL A 62 10.26 0.14 -21.34
N PRO A 63 9.28 0.39 -22.24
CA PRO A 63 9.10 1.71 -22.86
C PRO A 63 8.94 2.83 -21.83
N LEU A 64 9.49 4.02 -22.14
CA LEU A 64 9.50 5.17 -21.23
C LEU A 64 8.10 5.55 -20.72
N ARG A 65 7.09 5.52 -21.60
CA ARG A 65 5.68 5.79 -21.22
C ARG A 65 5.17 4.82 -20.16
N ALA A 66 5.48 3.52 -20.29
CA ALA A 66 5.04 2.52 -19.33
C ALA A 66 5.75 2.69 -17.97
N GLN A 67 6.99 3.16 -17.95
CA GLN A 67 7.69 3.49 -16.70
C GLN A 67 7.01 4.64 -15.95
N TYR A 68 6.63 5.72 -16.65
CA TYR A 68 5.90 6.84 -16.03
C TYR A 68 4.54 6.42 -15.48
N ILE A 69 3.78 5.62 -16.24
CA ILE A 69 2.48 5.09 -15.80
C ILE A 69 2.65 4.23 -14.53
N ARG A 70 3.67 3.37 -14.49
CA ARG A 70 3.97 2.55 -13.31
C ARG A 70 4.29 3.40 -12.09
N VAL A 71 5.11 4.43 -12.23
CA VAL A 71 5.44 5.33 -11.11
C VAL A 71 4.20 6.07 -10.62
N LEU A 72 3.39 6.62 -11.54
CA LEU A 72 2.14 7.31 -11.20
C LEU A 72 1.21 6.42 -10.37
N PHE A 73 0.92 5.20 -10.84
CA PHE A 73 0.04 4.29 -10.10
C PHE A 73 0.63 3.81 -8.79
N ARG A 74 1.95 3.58 -8.73
CA ARG A 74 2.61 3.19 -7.47
C ARG A 74 2.51 4.27 -6.41
N GLU A 75 2.61 5.54 -6.78
CA GLU A 75 2.45 6.64 -5.83
C GLU A 75 1.00 6.82 -5.40
N ILE A 76 0.02 6.62 -6.30
CA ILE A 76 -1.39 6.55 -5.92
C ILE A 76 -1.64 5.38 -4.94
N THR A 77 -1.08 4.20 -5.21
CA THR A 77 -1.14 3.05 -4.29
C THR A 77 -0.50 3.36 -2.94
N ARG A 78 0.63 4.08 -2.94
CA ARG A 78 1.31 4.50 -1.71
C ARG A 78 0.42 5.40 -0.86
N ILE A 79 -0.24 6.39 -1.48
CA ILE A 79 -1.19 7.27 -0.81
C ILE A 79 -2.33 6.44 -0.21
N SER A 80 -2.96 5.56 -1.01
CA SER A 80 -4.03 4.67 -0.53
C SER A 80 -3.60 3.78 0.65
N ASN A 81 -2.38 3.23 0.59
CA ASN A 81 -1.84 2.39 1.66
C ASN A 81 -1.58 3.18 2.95
N HIS A 82 -0.93 4.35 2.86
CA HIS A 82 -0.68 5.18 4.05
C HIS A 82 -1.96 5.75 4.65
N SER A 83 -2.94 6.13 3.83
CA SER A 83 -4.26 6.55 4.31
C SER A 83 -4.95 5.44 5.08
N LEU A 84 -4.95 4.22 4.55
CA LEU A 84 -5.54 3.08 5.24
C LEU A 84 -4.77 2.78 6.53
N ALA A 85 -3.44 2.62 6.47
CA ALA A 85 -2.61 2.28 7.62
C ALA A 85 -2.77 3.29 8.78
N SER A 86 -2.75 4.59 8.48
CA SER A 86 -2.85 5.64 9.49
C SER A 86 -4.25 5.68 10.12
N THR A 87 -5.29 5.49 9.31
CA THR A 87 -6.67 5.59 9.80
C THR A 87 -7.19 4.32 10.46
N THR A 88 -6.75 3.13 10.04
CA THR A 88 -7.03 1.90 10.77
C THR A 88 -6.31 1.90 12.12
N HIS A 89 -5.05 2.37 12.16
CA HIS A 89 -4.35 2.56 13.42
C HIS A 89 -5.09 3.55 14.34
N ALA A 90 -5.60 4.65 13.79
CA ALA A 90 -6.43 5.58 14.54
C ALA A 90 -7.69 4.93 15.09
N MET A 91 -8.36 4.09 14.31
CA MET A 91 -9.52 3.33 14.75
C MET A 91 -9.18 2.37 15.89
N ASP A 92 -8.08 1.63 15.79
CA ASP A 92 -7.65 0.67 16.82
C ASP A 92 -7.32 1.36 18.16
N VAL A 93 -6.84 2.61 18.12
CA VAL A 93 -6.62 3.44 19.31
C VAL A 93 -7.93 4.02 19.87
N GLY A 94 -8.97 4.17 19.03
CA GLY A 94 -10.32 4.57 19.41
C GLY A 94 -10.93 5.73 18.61
N ALA A 95 -10.21 6.28 17.62
CA ALA A 95 -10.69 7.36 16.77
C ALA A 95 -11.28 6.83 15.45
N SER A 96 -12.61 6.68 15.40
CA SER A 96 -13.31 6.11 14.25
C SER A 96 -13.62 7.11 13.12
N THR A 97 -13.75 8.40 13.43
CA THR A 97 -14.10 9.45 12.44
C THR A 97 -13.07 9.60 11.32
N PRO A 98 -11.75 9.65 11.58
CA PRO A 98 -10.75 9.79 10.51
C PRO A 98 -10.81 8.66 9.48
N PHE A 99 -11.16 7.45 9.91
CA PHE A 99 -11.33 6.30 9.02
C PHE A 99 -12.44 6.47 8.01
N LEU A 100 -13.58 7.03 8.42
CA LEU A 100 -14.70 7.26 7.50
C LEU A 100 -14.34 8.30 6.44
N TRP A 101 -13.67 9.39 6.84
CA TRP A 101 -13.23 10.44 5.91
C TRP A 101 -12.18 9.91 4.93
N ALA A 102 -11.17 9.19 5.41
CA ALA A 102 -10.16 8.60 4.53
C ALA A 102 -10.72 7.51 3.62
N SER A 103 -11.76 6.79 4.04
CA SER A 103 -12.44 5.79 3.20
C SER A 103 -13.16 6.43 2.02
N GLU A 104 -13.76 7.62 2.18
CA GLU A 104 -14.33 8.39 1.06
C GLU A 104 -13.27 8.74 0.03
N GLU A 105 -12.13 9.29 0.46
CA GLU A 105 -11.03 9.64 -0.45
C GLU A 105 -10.42 8.40 -1.11
N ARG A 106 -10.32 7.29 -0.36
CA ARG A 106 -9.86 6.02 -0.91
C ARG A 106 -10.80 5.49 -1.99
N GLU A 107 -12.12 5.69 -1.85
CA GLU A 107 -13.10 5.29 -2.86
C GLU A 107 -12.88 6.02 -4.19
N LYS A 108 -12.55 7.33 -4.15
CA LYS A 108 -12.19 8.10 -5.34
C LYS A 108 -10.93 7.54 -6.02
N LEU A 109 -9.94 7.11 -5.23
CA LEU A 109 -8.75 6.45 -5.78
C LEU A 109 -9.07 5.09 -6.41
N LEU A 110 -10.01 4.33 -5.84
CA LEU A 110 -10.46 3.05 -6.39
C LEU A 110 -11.25 3.24 -7.69
N GLU A 111 -11.90 4.38 -7.91
CA GLU A 111 -12.52 4.73 -9.21
C GLU A 111 -11.46 4.84 -10.32
N PHE A 112 -10.28 5.40 -10.03
CA PHE A 112 -9.17 5.39 -10.98
C PHE A 112 -8.69 3.97 -11.28
N TYR A 113 -8.74 3.08 -10.30
CA TYR A 113 -8.42 1.67 -10.46
C TYR A 113 -9.51 0.92 -11.20
N GLU A 114 -10.74 1.42 -11.26
CA GLU A 114 -11.79 0.82 -12.06
C GLU A 114 -11.65 1.24 -13.53
N ARG A 115 -11.34 2.52 -13.77
CA ARG A 115 -11.29 3.08 -15.14
C ARG A 115 -10.17 2.55 -16.02
N VAL A 116 -9.08 2.05 -15.45
CA VAL A 116 -7.91 1.58 -16.25
C VAL A 116 -7.92 0.07 -16.50
N PRO A 117 -7.89 -0.79 -15.48
CA PRO A 117 -7.91 -2.24 -15.59
C PRO A 117 -9.32 -2.85 -15.55
N GLY A 118 -10.37 -2.09 -15.20
CA GLY A 118 -11.74 -2.60 -15.01
C GLY A 118 -12.01 -3.23 -13.63
N ALA A 119 -11.06 -3.19 -12.69
CA ALA A 119 -11.18 -3.85 -11.39
C ALA A 119 -10.67 -2.97 -10.25
N ARG A 120 -11.49 -2.82 -9.20
CA ARG A 120 -11.24 -1.84 -8.12
C ARG A 120 -10.02 -2.14 -7.26
N MET A 121 -9.71 -3.41 -6.99
CA MET A 121 -8.56 -3.80 -6.16
C MET A 121 -7.54 -4.66 -6.90
N HIS A 122 -7.95 -5.84 -7.39
CA HIS A 122 -7.08 -6.76 -8.11
C HIS A 122 -7.08 -6.44 -9.61
N ALA A 123 -6.15 -5.58 -10.01
CA ALA A 123 -6.10 -4.99 -11.34
C ALA A 123 -5.32 -5.85 -12.36
N SER A 124 -4.25 -6.53 -11.93
CA SER A 124 -3.31 -7.24 -12.83
C SER A 124 -2.93 -6.40 -14.06
N PHE A 125 -2.64 -5.12 -13.78
CA PHE A 125 -2.45 -4.06 -14.75
C PHE A 125 -0.98 -3.95 -15.16
N ILE A 126 -0.06 -3.98 -14.20
CA ILE A 126 1.38 -3.99 -14.44
C ILE A 126 1.78 -5.44 -14.73
N ARG A 127 2.24 -5.66 -15.96
CA ARG A 127 2.64 -6.99 -16.44
C ARG A 127 4.13 -6.99 -16.80
N PRO A 128 4.81 -8.15 -16.78
CA PRO A 128 6.16 -8.25 -17.31
C PRO A 128 6.22 -7.72 -18.75
N GLY A 129 7.04 -6.70 -18.99
CA GLY A 129 7.18 -6.01 -20.27
C GLY A 129 6.48 -4.64 -20.35
N GLY A 130 5.72 -4.22 -19.33
CA GLY A 130 5.14 -2.87 -19.26
C GLY A 130 3.81 -2.78 -18.54
N VAL A 131 2.79 -2.31 -19.26
CA VAL A 131 1.42 -2.13 -18.76
C VAL A 131 0.46 -2.87 -19.69
N ALA A 132 -0.65 -3.37 -19.14
CA ALA A 132 -1.63 -4.14 -19.91
C ALA A 132 -2.35 -3.29 -20.96
N GLN A 133 -2.69 -2.05 -20.61
CA GLN A 133 -3.44 -1.10 -21.44
C GLN A 133 -2.94 0.33 -21.19
N ASP A 134 -3.16 1.23 -22.13
CA ASP A 134 -2.85 2.65 -21.94
C ASP A 134 -3.95 3.37 -21.14
N LEU A 135 -3.65 4.55 -20.63
CA LEU A 135 -4.58 5.39 -19.89
C LEU A 135 -5.75 5.86 -20.77
N PRO A 136 -7.00 5.84 -20.28
CA PRO A 136 -8.13 6.43 -20.98
C PRO A 136 -7.99 7.95 -21.06
N LEU A 137 -8.56 8.54 -22.11
CA LEU A 137 -8.54 9.99 -22.31
C LEU A 137 -9.25 10.70 -21.14
N GLY A 138 -8.62 11.74 -20.59
CA GLY A 138 -9.17 12.55 -19.50
C GLY A 138 -8.70 12.15 -18.09
N LEU A 139 -8.24 10.91 -17.88
CA LEU A 139 -7.89 10.43 -16.53
C LEU A 139 -6.82 11.29 -15.83
N CYS A 140 -5.81 11.77 -16.56
CA CYS A 140 -4.78 12.61 -15.96
C CYS A 140 -5.32 13.92 -15.36
N ARG A 141 -6.39 14.48 -15.94
CA ARG A 141 -7.04 15.69 -15.41
C ARG A 141 -7.84 15.39 -14.15
N ASP A 142 -8.47 14.22 -14.12
CA ASP A 142 -9.25 13.76 -12.96
C ASP A 142 -8.33 13.41 -11.78
N ILE A 143 -7.15 12.83 -12.05
CA ILE A 143 -6.12 12.61 -11.04
C ILE A 143 -5.61 13.95 -10.50
N ASP A 144 -5.30 14.92 -11.37
CA ASP A 144 -4.83 16.23 -10.95
C ASP A 144 -5.85 16.95 -10.04
N SER A 145 -7.12 17.00 -10.43
CA SER A 145 -8.17 17.60 -9.61
C SER A 145 -8.37 16.89 -8.26
N SER A 146 -8.30 15.56 -8.24
CA SER A 146 -8.37 14.78 -7.00
C SER A 146 -7.18 15.05 -6.08
N THR A 147 -5.96 15.18 -6.62
CA THR A 147 -4.77 15.48 -5.79
C THR A 147 -4.83 16.86 -5.13
N GLN A 148 -5.43 17.85 -5.81
CA GLN A 148 -5.61 19.19 -5.23
C GLN A 148 -6.57 19.17 -4.03
N GLN A 149 -7.65 18.39 -4.11
CA GLN A 149 -8.61 18.24 -3.00
C GLN A 149 -8.05 17.37 -1.87
N PHE A 150 -7.21 16.38 -2.20
CA PHE A 150 -6.64 15.48 -1.22
C PHE A 150 -5.70 16.19 -0.24
N ALA A 151 -5.02 17.25 -0.67
CA ALA A 151 -4.15 18.05 0.21
C ALA A 151 -4.93 18.63 1.40
N SER A 152 -6.06 19.29 1.17
CA SER A 152 -6.89 19.81 2.27
C SER A 152 -7.45 18.72 3.17
N ARG A 153 -7.70 17.52 2.63
CA ARG A 153 -8.17 16.37 3.42
C ARG A 153 -7.09 15.83 4.35
N ILE A 154 -5.83 15.86 3.93
CA ILE A 154 -4.71 15.50 4.80
C ILE A 154 -4.61 16.49 5.96
N ASP A 155 -4.75 17.78 5.70
CA ASP A 155 -4.70 18.82 6.75
C ASP A 155 -5.81 18.60 7.80
N GLU A 156 -7.04 18.30 7.36
CA GLU A 156 -8.17 17.96 8.25
C GLU A 156 -7.88 16.70 9.10
N LEU A 157 -7.26 15.68 8.51
CA LEU A 157 -6.86 14.46 9.24
C LEU A 157 -5.74 14.75 10.25
N GLU A 158 -4.80 15.63 9.89
CA GLU A 158 -3.69 16.03 10.74
C GLU A 158 -4.18 16.84 11.95
N GLU A 159 -5.11 17.78 11.74
CA GLU A 159 -5.69 18.62 12.79
C GLU A 159 -6.36 17.77 13.88
N MET A 160 -7.07 16.71 13.48
CA MET A 160 -7.76 15.80 14.40
C MET A 160 -6.82 14.89 15.22
N SER A 161 -5.66 14.53 14.66
CA SER A 161 -4.75 13.55 15.27
C SER A 161 -3.49 14.20 15.85
N THR A 162 -2.71 14.92 15.06
CA THR A 162 -1.37 15.40 15.44
C THR A 162 -1.40 16.42 16.58
N GLY A 163 -2.43 17.26 16.65
CA GLY A 163 -2.62 18.21 17.75
C GLY A 163 -3.17 17.59 19.03
N ASN A 164 -3.76 16.40 18.94
CA ASN A 164 -4.57 15.84 20.01
C ASN A 164 -3.71 15.30 21.16
N ARG A 165 -4.01 15.77 22.38
CA ARG A 165 -3.32 15.34 23.61
C ARG A 165 -3.49 13.83 23.86
N ILE A 166 -4.68 13.29 23.64
CA ILE A 166 -4.97 11.86 23.86
C ILE A 166 -4.15 11.01 22.89
N TRP A 167 -4.05 11.44 21.64
CA TRP A 167 -3.25 10.78 20.60
C TRP A 167 -1.77 10.73 21.00
N LYS A 168 -1.19 11.87 21.41
CA LYS A 168 0.20 11.92 21.89
C LYS A 168 0.43 11.05 23.13
N GLN A 169 -0.46 11.10 24.12
CA GLN A 169 -0.36 10.28 25.33
C GLN A 169 -0.38 8.77 25.05
N ARG A 170 -0.99 8.36 23.94
CA ARG A 170 -1.15 6.95 23.56
C ARG A 170 -0.07 6.43 22.62
N LEU A 171 0.83 7.28 22.12
CA LEU A 171 1.82 6.89 21.09
C LEU A 171 3.24 7.34 21.42
N VAL A 172 3.41 8.45 22.14
CA VAL A 172 4.73 8.92 22.56
C VAL A 172 5.30 7.91 23.58
N ASP A 173 6.57 7.56 23.39
CA ASP A 173 7.32 6.58 24.19
C ASP A 173 6.82 5.12 24.13
N ILE A 174 6.01 4.78 23.12
CA ILE A 174 5.54 3.40 22.90
C ILE A 174 6.29 2.74 21.75
N GLY A 175 6.78 1.51 21.96
CA GLY A 175 7.42 0.72 20.91
C GLY A 175 8.73 1.34 20.42
N THR A 176 9.51 1.94 21.32
CA THR A 176 10.80 2.53 20.99
C THR A 176 11.80 1.47 20.56
N VAL A 177 12.37 1.64 19.37
CA VAL A 177 13.34 0.71 18.79
C VAL A 177 14.61 1.49 18.48
N THR A 178 15.76 0.99 18.93
CA THR A 178 17.05 1.61 18.61
C THR A 178 17.43 1.31 17.16
N ALA A 179 18.21 2.21 16.53
CA ALA A 179 18.68 2.01 15.16
C ALA A 179 19.50 0.71 14.98
N GLN A 180 20.18 0.25 16.04
CA GLN A 180 20.91 -1.02 16.02
C GLN A 180 19.95 -2.22 16.03
N GLN A 181 18.95 -2.23 16.92
CA GLN A 181 17.92 -3.27 16.95
C GLN A 181 17.13 -3.34 15.65
N ALA A 182 16.76 -2.20 15.07
CA ALA A 182 16.04 -2.17 13.80
C ALA A 182 16.84 -2.85 12.67
N LYS A 183 18.16 -2.69 12.65
CA LYS A 183 19.04 -3.38 11.69
C LYS A 183 19.17 -4.87 12.01
N ASP A 184 19.42 -5.21 13.28
CA ASP A 184 19.62 -6.59 13.71
C ASP A 184 18.37 -7.46 13.48
N TRP A 185 17.17 -6.87 13.58
CA TRP A 185 15.88 -7.53 13.35
C TRP A 185 15.39 -7.44 11.89
N GLY A 186 16.13 -6.79 11.00
CA GLY A 186 15.80 -6.70 9.57
C GLY A 186 14.59 -5.81 9.26
N PHE A 187 14.32 -4.78 10.06
CA PHE A 187 13.26 -3.83 9.77
C PHE A 187 13.55 -3.00 8.51
N SER A 188 12.49 -2.62 7.82
CA SER A 188 12.58 -1.82 6.58
C SER A 188 11.44 -0.79 6.49
N GLY A 189 11.53 0.12 5.53
CA GLY A 189 10.46 1.08 5.26
C GLY A 189 10.31 2.12 6.36
N VAL A 190 9.08 2.30 6.86
CA VAL A 190 8.75 3.34 7.86
C VAL A 190 9.46 3.06 9.19
N MET A 191 9.56 1.79 9.60
CA MET A 191 10.16 1.39 10.88
C MET A 191 11.65 1.75 11.01
N LEU A 192 12.37 1.92 9.90
CA LEU A 192 13.77 2.30 9.88
C LEU A 192 13.98 3.81 9.69
N ARG A 193 12.94 4.55 9.28
CA ARG A 193 12.98 6.01 9.08
C ARG A 193 12.50 6.80 10.30
N GLY A 194 11.80 6.14 11.22
CA GLY A 194 11.27 6.74 12.45
C GLY A 194 12.33 6.97 13.53
#